data_AF-A0A4Y3TPP6-F1
#
_entry.id   AF-A0A4Y3TPP6-F1
#
_cell.length_a   1.000
_cell.length_b   1.000
_cell.length_c   1.000
_cell.angle_alpha   90.00
_cell.angle_beta   90.00
_cell.angle_gamma   90.00
#
_symmetry.space_group_name_H-M   'P 1'
#
loop_
_entity.id
_entity.type
_entity.pdbx_description
1 polymer ?
#
loop_
_entity_poly.entity_id
_entity_poly.type
_entity_poly.pdbx_seq_one_letter_code
_entity_poly.pdbx_strand_id
1 'polypeptide(L)'
;MHERNGDDPYLSATDAMRFWPETATAIAARRSNGDECEVAAPLGFDDLMALVLRPTPRFADDKRREYESRLLSKGWIHTWPLLQTQG
;
A
#
# COMPACT_ATOMS: atom_id res chain seq x y z
N MET A 1 -12.19 1.96 -10.12
CA MET A 1 -10.88 1.32 -9.80
C MET A 1 -11.02 -0.20 -9.67
N HIS A 2 -12.05 -0.72 -8.99
CA HIS A 2 -12.29 -2.18 -8.92
C HIS A 2 -12.45 -2.81 -10.32
N GLU A 3 -13.21 -2.19 -11.23
CA GLU A 3 -13.38 -2.65 -12.62
C GLU A 3 -12.06 -2.80 -13.39
N ARG A 4 -11.13 -1.83 -13.25
CA ARG A 4 -9.82 -1.88 -13.91
C ARG A 4 -8.96 -3.04 -13.40
N ASN A 5 -9.13 -3.41 -12.13
CA ASN A 5 -8.32 -4.44 -11.49
C ASN A 5 -8.96 -5.84 -11.57
N GLY A 6 -10.20 -5.93 -12.06
CA GLY A 6 -10.99 -7.17 -12.06
C GLY A 6 -11.49 -7.56 -10.66
N ASP A 7 -11.70 -6.57 -9.79
CA ASP A 7 -12.09 -6.77 -8.40
C ASP A 7 -13.59 -6.51 -8.22
N ASP A 8 -14.18 -7.17 -7.22
CA ASP A 8 -15.52 -6.83 -6.77
C ASP A 8 -15.56 -5.38 -6.25
N PRO A 9 -16.74 -4.71 -6.29
CA PRO A 9 -16.88 -3.38 -5.75
C PRO A 9 -16.44 -3.30 -4.29
N TYR A 10 -15.48 -2.41 -4.00
CA TYR A 10 -15.02 -2.17 -2.64
C TYR A 10 -16.10 -1.49 -1.80
N LEU A 11 -16.18 -1.85 -0.52
CA LEU A 11 -17.16 -1.33 0.44
C LEU A 11 -16.86 0.12 0.86
N SER A 12 -15.59 0.52 0.83
CA SER A 12 -15.12 1.86 1.17
C SER A 12 -13.72 2.12 0.62
N ALA A 13 -13.22 3.35 0.76
CA ALA A 13 -11.82 3.66 0.44
C ALA A 13 -10.83 2.84 1.29
N THR A 14 -11.12 2.68 2.59
CA THR A 14 -10.30 1.87 3.51
C THR A 14 -10.32 0.39 3.14
N ASP A 15 -11.46 -0.13 2.67
CA ASP A 15 -11.53 -1.48 2.13
C ASP A 15 -10.68 -1.63 0.86
N ALA A 16 -10.82 -0.70 -0.08
CA ALA A 16 -10.05 -0.69 -1.32
C ALA A 16 -8.52 -0.70 -1.09
N MET A 17 -8.04 -0.07 -0.01
CA MET A 17 -6.62 -0.03 0.36
C MET A 17 -6.04 -1.41 0.67
N ARG A 18 -6.86 -2.39 1.09
CA ARG A 18 -6.41 -3.77 1.32
C ARG A 18 -5.94 -4.47 0.04
N PHE A 19 -6.37 -3.96 -1.12
CA PHE A 19 -6.03 -4.47 -2.44
C PHE A 19 -4.88 -3.69 -3.09
N TRP A 20 -4.22 -2.79 -2.35
CA TRP A 20 -3.06 -2.08 -2.88
C TRP A 20 -1.83 -2.99 -2.98
N PRO A 21 -0.85 -2.65 -3.83
CA PRO A 21 0.26 -3.55 -4.09
C PRO A 21 1.20 -3.75 -2.91
N GLU A 22 1.39 -2.74 -2.06
CA GLU A 22 2.34 -2.77 -0.96
C GLU A 22 1.68 -2.48 0.40
N THR A 23 2.08 -3.19 1.45
CA THR A 23 1.50 -3.02 2.79
C THR A 23 1.78 -1.63 3.36
N ALA A 24 3.03 -1.16 3.28
CA ALA A 24 3.45 0.15 3.78
C ALA A 24 2.82 1.34 3.05
N THR A 25 2.24 1.13 1.86
CA THR A 25 1.56 2.19 1.11
C THR A 25 0.07 2.23 1.42
N ALA A 26 -0.52 1.18 1.98
CA ALA A 26 -1.94 1.10 2.36
C ALA A 26 -2.26 1.92 3.62
N ILE A 27 -1.89 3.20 3.61
CA ILE A 27 -2.09 4.16 4.70
C ILE A 27 -2.64 5.46 4.12
N ALA A 28 -3.61 6.06 4.82
CA ALA A 28 -4.19 7.35 4.45
C ALA A 28 -4.39 8.21 5.70
N ALA A 29 -4.25 9.52 5.52
CA ALA A 29 -4.54 10.51 6.55
C ALA A 29 -5.49 11.58 5.99
N ARG A 30 -6.43 12.04 6.81
CA ARG A 30 -7.36 13.11 6.46
C ARG A 30 -7.56 14.01 7.68
N ARG A 31 -7.63 15.32 7.45
CA ARG A 31 -8.06 16.26 8.49
C ARG A 31 -9.54 16.08 8.76
N SER A 32 -9.90 15.87 10.02
CA SER A 32 -11.30 15.95 10.45
C SER A 32 -11.65 17.40 10.76
N ASN A 33 -12.90 17.66 11.16
CA ASN A 33 -13.30 19.00 11.59
C ASN A 33 -12.45 19.43 12.80
N GLY A 34 -11.84 20.61 12.74
CA GLY A 34 -10.91 21.11 13.76
C GLY A 34 -9.44 20.78 13.46
N ASP A 35 -8.66 20.51 14.51
CA ASP A 35 -7.22 20.21 14.45
C ASP A 35 -6.90 18.70 14.56
N GLU A 36 -7.91 17.85 14.41
CA GLU A 36 -7.76 16.39 14.47
C GLU A 36 -7.38 15.77 13.12
N CYS A 37 -6.62 14.67 13.18
CA CYS A 37 -6.20 13.88 12.02
C CYS A 37 -6.72 12.45 12.16
N GLU A 38 -7.53 12.02 11.19
CA GLU A 38 -7.99 10.64 11.06
C GLU A 38 -7.00 9.86 10.20
N VAL A 39 -6.58 8.68 10.67
CA VAL A 39 -5.66 7.81 9.94
C VAL A 39 -6.31 6.46 9.69
N ALA A 40 -6.23 5.99 8.44
CA ALA A 40 -6.63 4.64 8.06
C ALA A 40 -5.37 3.82 7.74
N ALA A 41 -5.22 2.68 8.41
CA ALA A 41 -4.15 1.72 8.18
C ALA A 41 -4.71 0.29 8.27
N PRO A 42 -5.49 -0.16 7.27
CA PRO A 42 -6.16 -1.45 7.30
C PRO A 42 -5.21 -2.66 7.35
N LEU A 43 -3.92 -2.44 7.06
CA LEU A 43 -2.86 -3.46 7.13
C LEU A 43 -1.84 -3.19 8.27
N GLY A 44 -2.15 -2.25 9.17
CA GLY A 44 -1.26 -1.84 10.25
C GLY A 44 -0.20 -0.80 9.82
N PHE A 45 0.60 -0.36 10.79
CA PHE A 45 1.65 0.66 10.59
C PHE A 45 3.07 0.07 10.59
N ASP A 46 3.23 -1.18 10.99
CA ASP A 46 4.53 -1.76 11.32
C ASP A 46 5.51 -1.66 10.16
N ASP A 47 5.07 -1.99 8.95
CA ASP A 47 5.92 -1.93 7.75
C ASP A 47 6.29 -0.49 7.37
N LEU A 48 5.38 0.48 7.53
CA LEU A 48 5.70 1.89 7.29
C LEU A 48 6.75 2.38 8.29
N MET A 49 6.54 2.10 9.58
CA MET A 49 7.43 2.54 10.66
C MET A 49 8.80 1.86 10.61
N ALA A 50 8.86 0.61 10.15
CA ALA A 50 10.08 -0.17 9.99
C ALA A 50 10.79 0.08 8.65
N LEU A 51 10.25 0.94 7.79
CA LEU A 51 10.76 1.18 6.42
C LEU A 51 10.85 -0.11 5.60
N VAL A 52 9.83 -0.96 5.70
CA VAL A 52 9.70 -2.21 4.96
C VAL A 52 8.68 -2.05 3.84
N LEU A 53 9.09 -2.32 2.61
CA LEU A 53 8.21 -2.36 1.46
C LEU A 53 8.02 -3.82 1.03
N ARG A 54 6.89 -4.41 1.39
CA ARG A 54 6.52 -5.79 1.01
C ARG A 54 5.18 -5.84 0.29
N PRO A 55 4.96 -6.83 -0.59
CA PRO A 55 3.69 -6.95 -1.28
C PRO A 55 2.57 -7.36 -0.33
N THR A 56 1.33 -6.99 -0.64
CA THR A 56 0.15 -7.61 -0.02
C THR A 56 -0.03 -9.05 -0.55
N PRO A 57 -0.77 -9.95 0.13
CA PRO A 57 -0.83 -11.37 -0.24
C PRO A 57 -1.13 -11.63 -1.73
N ARG A 58 -2.08 -10.89 -2.32
CA ARG A 58 -2.41 -11.04 -3.75
C ARG A 58 -1.26 -10.63 -4.68
N PHE A 59 -0.47 -9.64 -4.29
CA PHE A 59 0.71 -9.22 -5.04
C PHE A 59 1.94 -10.05 -4.71
N ALA A 60 1.90 -10.83 -3.61
CA ALA A 60 2.93 -11.81 -3.33
C ALA A 60 2.81 -13.03 -4.27
N ASP A 61 1.58 -13.43 -4.60
CA ASP A 61 1.29 -14.62 -5.39
C ASP A 61 0.88 -14.26 -6.83
N ASP A 62 -0.38 -13.87 -7.03
CA ASP A 62 -1.00 -13.74 -8.36
C ASP A 62 -0.44 -12.58 -9.19
N LYS A 63 -0.06 -11.48 -8.53
CA LYS A 63 0.34 -10.21 -9.17
C LYS A 63 1.78 -9.81 -8.89
N ARG A 64 2.66 -10.79 -8.63
CA ARG A 64 4.09 -10.55 -8.32
C ARG A 64 4.80 -9.66 -9.33
N ARG A 65 4.59 -9.92 -10.62
CA ARG A 65 5.22 -9.13 -11.70
C ARG A 65 4.78 -7.65 -11.71
N GLU A 66 3.52 -7.38 -11.35
CA GLU A 66 3.02 -5.99 -11.27
C GLU A 66 3.71 -5.24 -10.13
N TYR A 67 3.88 -5.89 -8.98
CA TYR A 67 4.62 -5.33 -7.84
C TYR A 67 6.09 -5.04 -8.19
N GLU A 68 6.79 -6.01 -8.80
CA GLU A 68 8.19 -5.85 -9.22
C GLU A 68 8.37 -4.71 -10.24
N SER A 69 7.48 -4.63 -11.24
CA SER A 69 7.49 -3.53 -12.21
C SER A 69 7.30 -2.18 -11.52
N ARG A 70 6.43 -2.13 -10.50
CA ARG A 70 6.19 -0.93 -9.73
C ARG A 70 7.41 -0.52 -8.92
N LEU A 71 8.10 -1.46 -8.28
CA LEU A 71 9.37 -1.23 -7.55
C LEU A 71 10.39 -0.51 -8.42
N LEU A 72 10.58 -1.01 -9.65
CA LEU A 72 11.52 -0.43 -10.61
C LEU A 72 11.07 0.95 -11.09
N SER A 73 9.80 1.08 -11.49
CA SER A 73 9.29 2.34 -12.06
C SER A 73 9.24 3.49 -11.07
N LYS A 74 9.00 3.19 -9.78
CA LYS A 74 8.88 4.21 -8.73
C LYS A 74 10.21 4.58 -8.11
N GLY A 75 11.24 3.74 -8.25
CA GLY A 75 12.58 4.03 -7.76
C GLY A 75 12.62 4.31 -6.26
N TRP A 76 11.78 3.62 -5.48
CA TRP A 76 11.65 3.89 -4.04
C TRP A 76 13.00 3.79 -3.32
N ILE A 77 13.78 2.74 -3.61
CA ILE A 77 15.08 2.52 -2.96
C ILE A 77 16.10 3.63 -3.27
N HIS A 78 15.99 4.27 -4.44
CA HIS A 78 16.84 5.42 -4.76
C HIS A 78 16.45 6.68 -3.98
N THR A 79 15.16 6.87 -3.72
CA THR A 79 14.64 8.04 -3.01
C THR A 79 14.76 7.88 -1.49
N TRP A 80 14.58 6.65 -0.99
CA TRP A 80 14.62 6.30 0.43
C TRP A 80 15.66 5.20 0.66
N PRO A 81 16.95 5.57 0.89
CA PRO A 81 18.04 4.59 0.97
C PRO A 81 17.96 3.61 2.14
N LEU A 82 17.16 3.92 3.17
CA LEU A 82 16.93 3.05 4.33
C LEU A 82 15.76 2.08 4.12
N LEU A 83 15.01 2.20 3.01
CA LEU A 83 13.88 1.34 2.72
C LEU A 83 14.36 -0.07 2.35
N GLN A 84 13.75 -1.08 2.95
CA GLN A 84 14.05 -2.49 2.71
C GLN A 84 12.91 -3.15 1.94
N THR A 85 13.19 -3.81 0.83
CA THR A 85 12.18 -4.64 0.15
C THR A 85 12.14 -6.03 0.76
N GLN A 86 10.95 -6.53 1.10
CA GLN A 86 10.74 -7.90 1.55
C GLN A 86 9.73 -8.59 0.63
N GLY A 87 9.96 -9.89 0.38
CA GLY A 87 9.26 -10.68 -0.63
C GLY A 87 8.05 -11.41 -0.10
#